data_AF-A0A0V0T0H3-F1
#
_entry.id   AF-A0A0V0T0H3-F1
#
_cell.length_a   1.000
_cell.length_b   1.000
_cell.length_c   1.000
_cell.angle_alpha   90.00
_cell.angle_beta   90.00
_cell.angle_gamma   90.00
#
_symmetry.space_group_name_H-M   'P 1'
#
loop_
_entity.id
_entity.type
_entity.pdbx_description
1 polymer ?
#
loop_
_entity_poly.entity_id
_entity_poly.type
_entity_poly.pdbx_seq_one_letter_code
_entity_poly.pdbx_strand_id
1 'polypeptide(L)'
;MVTVEGDTGTRKLVLRVAKNGATNVMGQDWINAFGASETLRSLLTNKKEVNAVESRTQNDVCTEFPEVFEDGLGHCTKVKAHVELKDGVVPVFRKPFPLAFAMHDAVGKELERYVDMGVLTPIDRS
;
A
#
# COMPACT_ATOMS: atom_id res chain seq x y z
N MET A 1 14.42 -12.92 32.41
CA MET A 1 15.80 -13.19 31.94
C MET A 1 16.38 -14.28 32.80
N VAL A 2 17.03 -15.26 32.19
CA VAL A 2 17.69 -16.40 32.85
C VAL A 2 19.19 -16.28 32.61
N THR A 3 19.98 -16.73 33.59
CA THR A 3 21.42 -16.88 33.45
C THR A 3 21.68 -18.28 32.91
N VAL A 4 22.41 -18.35 31.80
CA VAL A 4 22.74 -19.60 31.11
C VAL A 4 24.25 -19.69 31.03
N GLU A 5 24.78 -20.84 31.43
CA GLU A 5 26.20 -21.15 31.35
C GLU A 5 26.41 -22.13 30.19
N GLY A 6 27.42 -21.86 29.37
CA GLY A 6 27.85 -22.75 28.31
C GLY A 6 29.34 -22.63 28.08
N ASP A 7 29.85 -23.37 27.10
CA ASP A 7 31.30 -23.50 26.84
C ASP A 7 31.98 -22.17 26.52
N THR A 8 31.22 -21.17 26.05
CA THR A 8 31.68 -19.82 25.72
C THR A 8 31.48 -18.81 26.85
N GLY A 9 31.08 -19.27 28.04
CA GLY A 9 30.90 -18.51 29.25
C GLY A 9 29.44 -18.26 29.63
N THR A 10 29.25 -17.45 30.68
CA THR A 10 27.94 -17.16 31.24
C THR A 10 27.27 -15.98 30.53
N ARG A 11 25.99 -16.13 30.18
CA ARG A 11 25.17 -15.12 29.47
C ARG A 11 23.80 -14.98 30.15
N LYS A 12 23.22 -13.78 30.07
CA LYS A 12 21.87 -13.50 30.57
C LYS A 12 20.92 -13.30 29.40
N LEU A 13 19.98 -14.23 29.23
CA LEU A 13 19.11 -14.31 28.04
C LEU A 13 17.63 -14.35 28.40
N VAL A 14 16.75 -14.08 27.44
CA VAL A 14 15.30 -14.08 27.68
C VAL A 14 14.73 -15.47 27.39
N LEU A 15 14.16 -16.11 28.40
CA LEU A 15 13.40 -17.36 28.25
C LEU A 15 11.90 -17.05 28.42
N ARG A 16 11.08 -17.51 27.47
CA ARG A 16 9.62 -17.41 27.54
C ARG A 16 9.06 -18.82 27.72
N VAL A 17 8.20 -18.99 28.72
CA VAL A 17 7.55 -20.28 29.03
C VAL A 17 6.10 -20.21 28.57
N ALA A 18 5.71 -21.12 27.68
CA ALA A 18 4.33 -21.25 27.24
C ALA A 18 3.55 -22.23 28.14
N LYS A 19 2.28 -21.92 28.40
CA LYS A 19 1.41 -22.78 29.23
C LYS A 19 0.93 -24.04 28.51
N ASN A 20 0.85 -24.01 27.17
CA ASN A 20 0.39 -25.10 26.31
C ASN A 20 1.46 -25.43 25.27
N GLY A 21 1.35 -26.60 24.62
CA GLY A 21 2.30 -27.07 23.61
C GLY A 21 2.60 -26.01 22.55
N ALA A 22 3.80 -25.45 22.61
CA ALA A 22 4.29 -24.43 21.70
C ALA A 22 5.54 -24.95 21.00
N THR A 23 5.73 -24.55 19.75
CA THR A 23 6.99 -24.81 19.04
C THR A 23 8.11 -24.09 19.77
N ASN A 24 9.10 -24.84 20.25
CA ASN A 24 10.30 -24.26 20.84
C ASN A 24 11.05 -23.50 19.75
N VAL A 25 11.03 -22.18 19.82
CA VAL A 25 11.75 -21.29 18.90
C VAL A 25 12.91 -20.65 19.64
N MET A 26 14.10 -20.80 19.08
CA MET A 26 15.31 -20.15 19.55
C MET A 26 15.47 -18.82 18.80
N GLY A 27 15.49 -17.71 19.53
CA GLY A 27 15.63 -16.38 18.95
C GLY A 27 17.07 -16.08 18.52
N GLN A 28 17.21 -15.01 17.72
CA GLN A 28 18.51 -14.53 17.24
C GLN A 28 19.46 -14.13 18.39
N ASP A 29 18.90 -13.63 19.49
CA ASP A 29 19.62 -13.30 20.72
C ASP A 29 20.35 -14.51 21.30
N TRP A 30 19.69 -15.66 21.35
CA TRP A 30 20.29 -16.91 21.79
C TRP A 30 21.31 -17.46 20.78
N ILE A 31 20.99 -17.42 19.48
CA ILE A 31 21.90 -17.86 18.41
C ILE A 31 23.22 -17.09 18.43
N ASN A 32 23.15 -15.78 18.62
CA ASN A 32 24.33 -14.91 18.68
C ASN A 32 25.14 -15.15 19.96
N ALA A 33 24.47 -15.31 21.11
CA ALA A 33 25.14 -15.46 22.40
C ALA A 33 26.04 -16.69 22.49
N PHE A 34 25.66 -17.77 21.79
CA PHE A 34 26.42 -19.03 21.75
C PHE A 34 27.27 -19.20 20.48
N GLY A 35 27.37 -18.17 19.64
CA GLY A 35 28.20 -18.23 18.43
C GLY A 35 27.69 -19.23 17.38
N ALA A 36 26.45 -19.68 17.48
CA ALA A 36 25.85 -20.65 16.55
C ALA A 36 25.50 -20.04 15.18
N SER A 37 25.68 -18.73 15.01
CA SER A 37 25.36 -18.00 13.77
C SER A 37 26.04 -18.59 12.55
N GLU A 38 27.34 -18.92 12.60
CA GLU A 38 28.06 -19.49 11.45
C GLU A 38 27.64 -20.94 11.16
N THR A 39 27.39 -21.73 12.20
CA THR A 39 26.91 -23.11 12.07
C THR A 39 25.51 -23.14 11.46
N LEU A 40 24.60 -22.29 11.97
CA LEU A 40 23.22 -22.18 11.49
C LEU A 40 23.15 -21.45 10.14
N ARG A 41 24.11 -20.59 9.81
CA ARG A 41 24.19 -19.93 8.50
C ARG A 41 24.13 -20.95 7.39
N SER A 42 24.87 -22.05 7.47
CA SER A 42 24.85 -23.10 6.43
C SER A 42 23.50 -23.83 6.29
N LEU A 43 22.69 -23.87 7.36
CA LEU A 43 21.36 -24.48 7.38
C LEU A 43 20.25 -23.50 6.97
N LEU A 44 20.43 -22.21 7.27
CA LEU A 44 19.46 -21.14 7.04
C LEU A 44 19.69 -20.41 5.71
N THR A 45 20.91 -20.48 5.16
CA THR A 45 21.15 -20.15 3.75
C THR A 45 20.55 -21.26 2.91
N ASN A 46 19.25 -21.14 2.66
CA ASN A 46 18.78 -21.47 1.32
C ASN A 46 19.77 -20.79 0.35
N LYS A 47 20.38 -21.54 -0.56
CA LYS A 47 21.17 -21.01 -1.69
C LYS A 47 20.28 -20.17 -2.63
N LYS A 48 19.65 -19.13 -2.09
CA LYS A 48 19.13 -18.01 -2.85
C LYS A 48 20.23 -16.98 -2.81
N GLU A 49 21.22 -17.23 -3.65
CA GLU A 49 22.13 -16.18 -4.07
C GLU A 49 21.26 -15.07 -4.66
N VAL A 50 21.42 -13.85 -4.14
CA VAL A 50 20.86 -12.68 -4.80
C VAL A 50 21.68 -12.48 -6.06
N ASN A 51 21.23 -13.06 -7.17
CA ASN A 51 21.96 -13.07 -8.44
C ASN A 51 22.16 -11.65 -9.02
N ALA A 52 21.32 -10.70 -8.62
CA ALA A 52 21.45 -9.29 -8.98
C ALA A 52 20.77 -8.41 -7.93
N VAL A 53 21.47 -7.36 -7.50
CA VAL A 53 20.86 -6.16 -6.90
C VAL A 53 20.89 -5.11 -8.00
N GLU A 54 19.83 -5.02 -8.79
CA GLU A 54 19.72 -3.93 -9.74
C GLU A 54 19.46 -2.63 -8.96
N SER A 55 20.44 -1.72 -8.99
CA SER A 55 20.27 -0.36 -8.50
C SER A 55 19.39 0.40 -9.48
N ARG A 56 18.08 0.17 -9.41
CA ARG A 56 17.09 0.91 -10.21
C ARG A 56 17.00 2.33 -9.69
N THR A 57 17.15 3.28 -10.60
CA THR A 57 16.92 4.70 -10.35
C THR A 57 15.44 5.02 -10.56
N GLN A 58 15.01 6.19 -10.07
CA GLN A 58 13.64 6.66 -10.29
C GLN A 58 13.30 6.77 -11.79
N ASN A 59 14.27 7.19 -12.61
CA ASN A 59 14.10 7.32 -14.05
C ASN A 59 13.83 5.98 -14.74
N ASP A 60 14.42 4.89 -14.24
CA ASP A 60 14.19 3.56 -14.80
C ASP A 60 12.72 3.17 -14.62
N VAL A 61 12.13 3.45 -13.46
CA VAL A 61 10.71 3.18 -13.18
C VAL A 61 9.79 4.08 -13.99
N CYS A 62 10.12 5.37 -14.14
CA CYS A 62 9.34 6.29 -14.97
C CYS A 62 9.36 5.88 -16.45
N THR A 63 10.49 5.35 -16.93
CA THR A 63 10.63 4.89 -18.32
C THR A 63 9.93 3.55 -18.55
N GLU A 64 9.92 2.67 -17.53
CA GLU A 64 9.24 1.37 -17.58
C GLU A 64 7.70 1.51 -17.56
N PHE A 65 7.18 2.49 -16.81
CA PHE A 65 5.73 2.69 -16.62
C PHE A 65 5.29 4.13 -16.95
N PRO A 66 5.51 4.63 -18.17
CA PRO A 66 5.24 6.02 -18.52
C PRO A 66 3.77 6.39 -18.29
N GLU A 67 2.84 5.47 -18.60
CA GLU A 67 1.37 5.66 -18.43
C GLU A 67 0.95 5.99 -16.99
N VAL A 68 1.70 5.53 -15.98
CA VAL A 68 1.38 5.81 -14.56
C VAL A 68 1.78 7.23 -14.16
N PHE A 69 2.74 7.81 -14.90
CA PHE A 69 3.30 9.13 -14.65
C PHE A 69 2.88 10.15 -15.70
N GLU A 70 1.95 9.81 -16.59
CA GLU A 70 1.36 10.77 -17.53
C GLU A 70 0.61 11.87 -16.78
N ASP A 71 0.76 13.10 -17.25
CA ASP A 71 0.03 14.24 -16.71
C ASP A 71 -1.46 14.09 -17.03
N GLY A 72 -2.29 14.04 -15.99
CA GLY A 72 -3.74 13.98 -16.16
C GLY A 72 -4.43 13.04 -15.17
N LEU A 73 -5.72 12.80 -15.41
CA LEU A 73 -6.50 11.83 -14.65
C LEU A 73 -6.61 10.52 -15.43
N GLY A 74 -6.27 9.41 -14.79
CA GLY A 74 -6.53 8.08 -15.33
C GLY A 74 -8.00 7.67 -15.20
N HIS A 75 -8.48 6.84 -16.12
CA HIS A 75 -9.84 6.28 -16.07
C HIS A 75 -9.80 4.82 -15.58
N CYS A 76 -10.35 4.55 -14.40
CA CYS A 76 -10.47 3.19 -13.87
C CYS A 76 -11.54 2.40 -14.64
N THR A 77 -11.12 1.41 -15.43
CA THR A 77 -12.02 0.52 -16.19
C THR A 77 -12.36 -0.78 -15.47
N LYS A 78 -11.68 -1.08 -14.35
CA LYS A 78 -11.77 -2.37 -13.65
C LYS A 78 -13.00 -2.49 -12.74
N VAL A 79 -13.48 -1.38 -12.20
CA VAL A 79 -14.57 -1.35 -11.23
C VAL A 79 -15.57 -0.27 -11.61
N LYS A 80 -16.85 -0.58 -11.53
CA LYS A 80 -17.94 0.39 -11.63
C LYS A 80 -18.47 0.66 -10.23
N ALA A 81 -18.44 1.93 -9.80
CA ALA A 81 -19.07 2.32 -8.56
C ALA A 81 -20.59 2.18 -8.67
N HIS A 82 -21.20 1.48 -7.73
CA HIS A 82 -22.65 1.38 -7.59
C HIS A 82 -23.06 2.07 -6.29
N VAL A 83 -24.08 2.93 -6.36
CA VAL A 83 -24.64 3.61 -5.20
C VAL A 83 -25.95 2.92 -4.86
N GLU A 84 -25.97 2.21 -3.73
CA GLU A 84 -27.18 1.58 -3.21
C GLU A 84 -28.10 2.62 -2.57
N LEU A 85 -29.35 2.62 -3.00
CA LEU A 85 -30.38 3.48 -2.44
C LEU A 85 -31.10 2.78 -1.29
N LYS A 86 -31.48 3.53 -0.26
CA LYS A 86 -32.36 3.04 0.81
C LYS A 86 -33.77 2.82 0.27
N ASP A 87 -34.52 1.93 0.91
CA ASP A 87 -35.92 1.70 0.55
C ASP A 87 -36.77 2.95 0.72
N GLY A 88 -37.69 3.17 -0.22
CA GLY A 88 -38.66 4.27 -0.18
C GLY A 88 -38.13 5.65 -0.55
N VAL A 89 -36.92 5.77 -1.11
CA VAL A 89 -36.40 7.08 -1.56
C VAL A 89 -37.02 7.52 -2.89
N VAL A 90 -37.27 8.82 -3.01
CA VAL A 90 -37.82 9.46 -4.21
C VAL A 90 -36.78 10.44 -4.78
N PRO A 91 -36.53 10.46 -6.10
CA PRO A 91 -35.66 11.45 -6.72
C PRO A 91 -36.14 12.88 -6.45
N VAL A 92 -35.22 13.78 -6.12
CA VAL A 92 -35.52 15.19 -5.87
C VAL A 92 -34.88 16.05 -6.94
N PHE A 93 -35.69 16.78 -7.70
CA PHE A 93 -35.21 17.81 -8.60
C PHE A 93 -35.02 19.12 -7.82
N ARG A 94 -33.80 19.66 -7.85
CA ARG A 94 -33.47 20.93 -7.19
C ARG A 94 -32.96 21.93 -8.21
N LYS A 95 -33.40 23.18 -8.07
CA LYS A 95 -32.85 24.29 -8.86
C LYS A 95 -31.35 24.46 -8.53
N PRO A 96 -30.52 24.83 -9.52
CA PRO A 96 -29.12 25.17 -9.27
C PRO A 96 -28.98 26.29 -8.24
N PHE A 97 -27.87 26.27 -7.51
CA PHE A 97 -27.57 27.33 -6.55
C PHE A 97 -27.39 28.68 -7.27
N PRO A 98 -27.98 29.79 -6.77
CA PRO A 98 -27.79 31.11 -7.36
C PRO A 98 -26.31 31.52 -7.30
N LEU A 99 -25.68 31.62 -8.47
CA LEU A 99 -24.27 32.00 -8.59
C LEU A 99 -24.15 33.47 -8.98
N ALA A 100 -23.22 34.19 -8.35
CA ALA A 100 -22.92 35.58 -8.70
C ALA A 100 -22.45 35.67 -10.15
N PHE A 101 -22.94 36.67 -10.90
CA PHE A 101 -22.71 36.80 -12.35
C PHE A 101 -21.22 36.74 -12.74
N ALA A 102 -20.36 37.38 -11.96
CA ALA A 102 -18.90 37.38 -12.16
C ALA A 102 -18.26 35.97 -12.14
N MET A 103 -18.90 34.97 -11.55
CA MET A 103 -18.37 33.60 -11.45
C MET A 103 -18.86 32.68 -12.58
N HIS A 104 -19.85 33.09 -13.38
CA HIS A 104 -20.45 32.22 -14.40
C HIS A 104 -19.42 31.76 -15.44
N ASP A 105 -18.60 32.68 -15.94
CA ASP A 105 -17.57 32.38 -16.95
C ASP A 105 -16.52 31.39 -16.42
N ALA A 106 -16.03 31.60 -15.20
CA ALA A 106 -15.04 30.72 -14.59
C ALA A 106 -15.58 29.31 -14.34
N VAL A 107 -16.82 29.20 -13.84
CA VAL A 107 -17.47 27.90 -13.61
C VAL A 107 -17.81 27.21 -14.93
N GLY A 108 -18.27 27.96 -15.94
CA GLY A 108 -18.56 27.42 -17.28
C GLY A 108 -17.33 26.77 -17.90
N LYS A 109 -16.19 27.49 -17.90
CA LYS A 109 -14.91 26.97 -18.40
C LYS A 109 -14.46 25.70 -17.70
N GLU A 110 -14.66 25.61 -16.39
CA GLU A 110 -14.27 24.43 -15.62
C GLU A 110 -15.19 23.22 -15.92
N LEU A 111 -16.49 23.46 -16.11
CA LEU A 111 -17.43 22.41 -16.55
C LEU A 111 -17.08 21.90 -17.95
N GLU A 112 -16.77 22.79 -18.89
CA GLU A 112 -16.30 22.43 -20.23
C GLU A 112 -15.02 21.60 -20.16
N ARG A 113 -14.03 22.03 -19.36
CA ARG A 113 -12.80 21.28 -19.13
C ARG A 113 -13.07 19.86 -18.62
N TYR A 114 -14.02 19.68 -17.71
CA TYR A 114 -14.39 18.34 -17.22
C TYR A 114 -15.11 17.48 -18.25
N VAL A 115 -15.90 18.09 -19.15
CA VAL A 115 -16.50 17.37 -20.27
C VAL A 115 -15.42 16.94 -21.26
N ASP A 116 -14.48 17.82 -21.60
CA ASP A 116 -13.36 17.51 -22.50
C ASP A 116 -12.43 16.41 -21.95
N MET A 117 -12.23 16.39 -20.62
CA MET A 117 -11.51 15.32 -19.93
C MET A 117 -12.28 14.00 -19.82
N GLY A 118 -13.56 13.96 -20.21
CA GLY A 118 -14.43 12.79 -20.07
C GLY A 118 -14.84 12.48 -18.62
N VAL A 119 -14.66 13.41 -17.68
CA VAL A 119 -15.07 13.27 -16.27
C VAL A 119 -16.58 13.48 -16.13
N LEU A 120 -17.14 14.45 -16.87
CA LEU A 120 -18.57 14.73 -16.90
C LEU A 120 -19.16 14.39 -18.27
N THR A 121 -20.41 13.94 -18.28
CA THR A 121 -21.18 13.73 -19.51
C THR A 121 -22.43 14.60 -19.46
N PRO A 122 -22.66 15.48 -20.46
CA PRO A 122 -23.90 16.24 -20.55
C PRO A 122 -25.10 15.29 -20.62
N ILE A 123 -26.11 15.55 -19.81
CA ILE A 123 -27.37 14.79 -19.79
C ILE A 123 -28.53 15.76 -19.95
N ASP A 124 -29.52 15.37 -20.74
CA ASP A 124 -30.79 16.08 -20.80
C ASP A 124 -31.70 15.55 -19.68
N ARG A 125 -32.03 16.42 -18.73
CA ARG A 125 -32.99 16.15 -17.66
C ARG A 125 -33.83 17.40 -17.45
N SER A 126 -34.82 17.54 -18.34
CA SER A 126 -35.98 18.43 -18.17
C SER A 126 -36.88 17.94 -17.02
#